data_AF-A0A817UFH6-F1
#
_entry.id   AF-A0A817UFH6-F1
#
_cell.length_a   1.000
_cell.length_b   1.000
_cell.length_c   1.000
_cell.angle_alpha   90.00
_cell.angle_beta   90.00
_cell.angle_gamma   90.00
#
_symmetry.space_group_name_H-M   'P 1'
#
loop_
_entity.id
_entity.type
_entity.pdbx_description
1 polymer ?
#
loop_
_entity_poly.entity_id
_entity_poly.type
_entity_poly.pdbx_seq_one_letter_code
_entity_poly.pdbx_strand_id
1 'polypeptide(L)'
;MTSLPIGRPMTGYRIYLLDEYRQPVIPSQLGEIVIGGVGVFAGYYGRADLTSQVLIDIDGEQCYATGDLARLDLRSGELLFIGRRDFQVK
;
A
#
# COMPACT_ATOMS: atom_id res chain seq x y z
N MET A 1 -6.29 12.58 15.90
CA MET A 1 -6.58 12.00 14.58
C MET A 1 -7.14 10.61 14.81
N THR A 2 -8.36 10.34 14.32
CA THR A 2 -9.03 9.04 14.49
C THR A 2 -8.48 8.10 13.42
N SER A 3 -7.64 7.15 13.81
CA SER A 3 -7.15 6.11 12.90
C SER A 3 -8.15 4.97 12.83
N LEU A 4 -8.51 4.54 11.62
CA LEU A 4 -9.43 3.42 11.41
C LEU A 4 -8.63 2.12 11.22
N PRO A 5 -8.80 1.09 12.07
CA PRO A 5 -8.22 -0.21 11.82
C PRO A 5 -8.82 -0.82 10.55
N ILE A 6 -7.96 -1.22 9.62
CA ILE A 6 -8.34 -1.94 8.39
C ILE A 6 -7.91 -3.41 8.43
N GLY A 7 -7.42 -3.87 9.59
CA GLY A 7 -7.09 -5.26 9.87
C GLY A 7 -5.68 -5.65 9.43
N ARG A 8 -5.52 -6.91 9.03
CA ARG A 8 -4.25 -7.54 8.65
C ARG A 8 -4.33 -8.10 7.24
N PRO A 9 -3.18 -8.36 6.58
CA PRO A 9 -3.17 -8.96 5.24
C PRO A 9 -3.92 -10.30 5.23
N MET A 10 -4.75 -10.50 4.20
CA MET A 10 -5.39 -11.79 3.93
C MET A 10 -4.34 -12.78 3.38
N THR A 11 -4.59 -14.08 3.53
CA THR A 11 -3.73 -15.13 2.97
C THR A 11 -3.49 -14.92 1.47
N GLY A 12 -2.22 -15.00 1.05
CA GLY A 12 -1.82 -14.81 -0.35
C GLY A 12 -1.59 -13.36 -0.77
N TYR A 13 -1.88 -12.38 0.10
CA TYR A 13 -1.54 -10.98 -0.08
C TYR A 13 -0.33 -10.61 0.76
N ARG A 14 0.51 -9.72 0.22
CA ARG A 14 1.60 -9.06 0.94
C ARG A 14 1.29 -7.59 1.07
N ILE A 15 1.53 -7.01 2.24
CA ILE A 15 1.41 -5.56 2.44
C ILE A 15 2.76 -5.01 2.84
N TYR A 16 3.20 -3.98 2.12
CA TYR A 16 4.37 -3.17 2.43
C TYR A 16 3.90 -1.78 2.82
N LEU A 17 4.59 -1.17 3.78
CA LEU A 17 4.47 0.26 4.07
C LEU A 17 5.75 0.94 3.60
N LEU A 18 5.66 1.76 2.56
CA LEU A 18 6.83 2.37 1.93
C LEU A 18 6.81 3.90 2.08
N ASP A 19 8.00 4.50 2.14
CA ASP A 19 8.18 5.95 2.06
C ASP A 19 8.15 6.46 0.61
N GLU A 20 8.39 7.75 0.43
CA GLU A 20 8.43 8.39 -0.90
C GLU A 20 9.56 7.90 -1.81
N TYR A 21 10.59 7.28 -1.23
CA TYR A 21 11.74 6.68 -1.92
C TYR A 21 11.55 5.17 -2.15
N ARG A 22 10.33 4.66 -1.90
CA ARG A 22 9.96 3.24 -2.01
C ARG A 22 10.79 2.33 -1.07
N GLN A 23 11.25 2.86 0.04
CA GLN A 23 11.93 2.08 1.08
C GLN A 23 10.93 1.68 2.18
N PRO A 24 11.06 0.48 2.77
CA PRO A 24 10.24 0.08 3.89
C PRO A 24 10.38 1.05 5.06
N VAL A 25 9.26 1.53 5.59
CA VAL A 25 9.25 2.36 6.80
C VAL A 25 9.43 1.51 8.05
N ILE A 26 9.87 2.13 9.14
CA ILE A 26 9.92 1.47 10.44
C ILE A 26 8.48 1.15 10.87
N PRO A 27 8.20 -0.05 11.40
CA PRO A 27 6.89 -0.36 11.97
C PRO A 27 6.44 0.73 12.95
N SER A 28 5.21 1.24 12.79
CA SER A 28 4.59 2.43 13.44
C SER A 28 4.78 3.80 12.77
N GLN A 29 5.69 3.93 11.81
CA GLN A 29 5.77 5.13 10.96
C GLN A 29 4.72 5.11 9.86
N LEU A 30 4.39 6.30 9.38
CA LEU A 30 3.48 6.49 8.26
C LEU A 30 4.17 6.03 6.97
N GLY A 31 3.51 5.18 6.20
CA GLY A 31 3.93 4.77 4.86
C GLY A 31 2.74 4.58 3.95
N GLU A 32 2.99 4.61 2.65
CA GLU A 32 2.01 4.23 1.64
C GLU A 32 1.80 2.72 1.66
N ILE A 33 0.55 2.29 1.64
CA ILE A 33 0.16 0.88 1.51
C ILE A 33 0.47 0.45 0.07
N VAL A 34 1.34 -0.55 -0.05
CA VAL A 34 1.64 -1.24 -1.31
C VAL A 34 1.23 -2.70 -1.18
N ILE A 35 0.48 -3.20 -2.17
CA ILE A 35 -0.12 -4.54 -2.16
C ILE A 35 0.58 -5.44 -3.16
N GLY A 36 1.13 -6.57 -2.70
CA GLY A 36 1.65 -7.66 -3.52
C GLY A 36 0.80 -8.92 -3.43
N GLY A 37 1.17 -9.95 -4.20
CA GLY A 37 0.56 -11.28 -4.16
C GLY A 37 -0.61 -11.50 -5.14
N VAL A 38 -1.48 -12.44 -4.80
CA VAL A 38 -2.42 -13.08 -5.75
C VAL A 38 -3.52 -12.18 -6.33
N GLY A 39 -3.73 -10.99 -5.75
CA GLY A 39 -4.76 -10.03 -6.19
C GLY A 39 -4.24 -8.82 -6.94
N VAL A 40 -2.95 -8.76 -7.26
CA VAL A 40 -2.41 -7.68 -8.09
C VAL A 40 -2.92 -7.85 -9.53
N PHE A 41 -3.56 -6.81 -10.05
CA PHE A 41 -4.11 -6.80 -11.40
C PHE A 41 -3.00 -6.54 -12.43
N ALA A 42 -3.21 -6.97 -13.68
CA ALA A 42 -2.21 -6.83 -14.75
C ALA A 42 -2.00 -5.37 -15.21
N GLY A 43 -3.00 -4.52 -15.02
CA GLY A 43 -2.99 -3.12 -15.45
C GLY A 43 -4.37 -2.61 -15.82
N TYR A 44 -4.44 -1.31 -16.08
CA TYR A 44 -5.64 -0.67 -16.61
C TYR A 44 -5.73 -0.91 -18.12
N TYR A 45 -6.89 -1.40 -18.57
CA TYR A 45 -7.09 -1.74 -19.99
C TYR A 45 -6.85 -0.53 -20.90
N GLY A 46 -5.94 -0.68 -21.86
CA GLY A 46 -5.57 0.37 -22.81
C GLY A 46 -4.87 1.60 -22.19
N ARG A 47 -4.50 1.55 -20.90
CA ARG A 47 -3.93 2.68 -20.14
C ARG A 47 -2.60 2.29 -19.51
N ALA A 48 -1.63 1.98 -20.37
CA ALA A 48 -0.26 1.66 -19.95
C ALA A 48 0.40 2.82 -19.19
N ASP A 49 0.05 4.06 -19.54
CA ASP A 49 0.47 5.31 -18.89
C ASP A 49 0.08 5.34 -17.40
N LEU A 50 -1.16 4.98 -17.07
CA LEU A 50 -1.63 4.93 -15.68
C LEU A 50 -1.15 3.67 -14.97
N THR A 51 -1.03 2.56 -15.71
CA THR A 51 -0.58 1.28 -15.17
C THR A 51 0.83 1.37 -14.60
N SER A 52 1.77 1.97 -15.35
CA SER A 52 3.16 2.12 -14.93
C SER A 52 3.36 3.12 -13.78
N GLN A 53 2.38 3.97 -13.50
CA GLN A 53 2.40 4.89 -12.36
C GLN A 53 2.09 4.18 -11.04
N VAL A 54 1.22 3.17 -11.07
CA VAL A 54 0.70 2.51 -9.86
C VAL A 54 1.27 1.10 -9.66
N LEU A 55 1.70 0.42 -10.71
CA LEU A 55 2.35 -0.89 -10.59
C LEU A 55 3.86 -0.70 -10.52
N ILE A 56 4.45 -1.16 -9.42
CA ILE A 56 5.86 -1.00 -9.09
C ILE A 56 6.50 -2.36 -8.85
N ASP A 57 7.80 -2.48 -9.12
CA ASP A 57 8.57 -3.67 -8.78
C ASP A 57 9.14 -3.55 -7.37
N ILE A 58 8.92 -4.57 -6.55
CA ILE A 58 9.54 -4.73 -5.23
C ILE A 58 10.20 -6.11 -5.22
N ASP A 59 11.53 -6.13 -5.26
CA ASP A 59 12.34 -7.36 -5.28
C ASP A 59 11.92 -8.38 -6.36
N GLY A 60 11.56 -7.91 -7.56
CA GLY A 60 11.10 -8.75 -8.66
C GLY A 60 9.63 -9.16 -8.59
N GLU A 61 8.88 -8.69 -7.59
CA GLU A 61 7.43 -8.87 -7.48
C GLU A 61 6.71 -7.59 -7.90
N GLN A 62 5.78 -7.72 -8.85
CA GLN A 62 4.89 -6.63 -9.24
C GLN A 62 3.86 -6.36 -8.14
N CYS A 63 3.85 -5.13 -7.64
CA CYS A 63 3.01 -4.66 -6.55
C CYS A 63 2.20 -3.42 -6.94
N TYR A 64 1.03 -3.24 -6.33
CA TYR A 64 0.15 -2.09 -6.53
C TYR A 64 0.34 -1.03 -5.43
N ALA A 65 0.82 0.15 -5.82
CA ALA A 65 0.87 1.35 -5.00
C ALA A 65 -0.53 1.98 -4.92
N THR A 66 -1.13 1.92 -3.73
CA THR A 66 -2.55 2.26 -3.55
C THR A 66 -2.82 3.75 -3.44
N GLY A 67 -1.82 4.55 -3.06
CA GLY A 67 -1.97 5.93 -2.61
C GLY A 67 -2.61 6.09 -1.22
N ASP A 68 -2.97 5.02 -0.51
CA ASP A 68 -3.47 5.08 0.86
C ASP A 68 -2.29 5.11 1.86
N LEU A 69 -2.37 5.97 2.88
CA LEU A 69 -1.37 6.09 3.94
C LEU A 69 -1.84 5.36 5.20
N ALA A 70 -0.96 4.55 5.77
CA ALA A 70 -1.21 3.83 7.01
C ALA A 70 0.05 3.68 7.87
N ARG A 71 -0.14 3.15 9.08
CA ARG A 71 0.94 2.69 9.96
C ARG A 71 0.51 1.41 10.66
N LEU A 72 1.48 0.61 11.11
CA LEU A 72 1.18 -0.57 11.92
C LEU A 72 0.96 -0.18 13.39
N ASP A 73 -0.12 -0.64 14.00
CA ASP A 73 -0.21 -0.68 15.45
C ASP A 73 0.66 -1.82 15.98
N LEU A 74 1.70 -1.50 16.75
CA LEU A 74 2.61 -2.50 17.30
C LEU A 74 1.95 -3.37 18.39
N ARG A 75 0.83 -2.92 18.97
CA ARG A 75 0.11 -3.70 19.99
C ARG A 75 -0.81 -4.72 19.35
N SER A 76 -1.70 -4.28 18.46
CA SER A 76 -2.65 -5.18 17.80
C SER A 76 -2.10 -5.84 16.54
N GLY A 77 -1.00 -5.34 15.97
CA GLY A 77 -0.48 -5.79 14.68
C GLY A 77 -1.38 -5.43 13.50
N GLU A 78 -2.35 -4.53 13.68
CA GLU A 78 -3.27 -4.10 12.63
C GLU A 78 -2.74 -2.89 11.87
N LEU A 79 -3.12 -2.77 10.61
CA LEU A 79 -2.92 -1.57 9.83
C LEU A 79 -3.95 -0.52 10.23
N LEU A 80 -3.45 0.66 10.56
CA LEU A 80 -4.24 1.83 10.90
C LEU A 80 -4.24 2.79 9.72
N PHE A 81 -5.38 2.93 9.06
CA PHE A 81 -5.57 3.89 7.97
C PHE A 81 -5.53 5.33 8.52
N ILE A 82 -4.76 6.18 7.84
CA ILE A 82 -4.53 7.57 8.23
C ILE A 82 -5.10 8.54 7.18
N GLY A 83 -5.04 8.21 5.89
CA GLY A 83 -5.53 9.08 4.83
C GLY A 83 -5.02 8.70 3.45
N ARG A 84 -5.02 9.66 2.53
CA ARG A 84 -4.51 9.51 1.16
C ARG A 84 -3.24 10.33 0.97
N ARG A 85 -2.33 9.82 0.12
CA ARG A 85 -1.13 10.53 -0.33
C ARG A 85 -1.48 11.57 -1.39
N ASP A 86 -2.33 11.18 -2.33
CA ASP A 86 -2.95 12.10 -3.27
C ASP A 86 -4.19 12.71 -2.61
N PHE A 87 -4.60 13.92 -3.02
CA PHE A 87 -5.86 14.49 -2.53
C PHE A 87 -7.08 13.81 -3.18
N GLN A 88 -6.98 12.53 -3.56
CA GLN A 88 -8.09 11.78 -4.13
C GLN A 88 -9.20 11.65 -3.07
N VAL A 89 -10.32 12.28 -3.34
CA VAL A 89 -11.51 12.19 -2.49
C VAL A 89 -12.16 10.83 -2.75
N LYS A 90 -12.37 10.05 -1.68
CA LYS A 90 -13.20 8.85 -1.70
C LYS A 90 -14.65 9.22 -1.41
#